data_AF-A0A3Q4NC06-F1
#
_entry.id   AF-A0A3Q4NC06-F1
#
_cell.length_a   1.000
_cell.length_b   1.000
_cell.length_c   1.000
_cell.angle_alpha   90.00
_cell.angle_beta   90.00
_cell.angle_gamma   90.00
#
_symmetry.space_group_name_H-M   'P 1'
#
loop_
_entity.id
_entity.type
_entity.pdbx_description
1 polymer ?
#
loop_
_entity_poly.entity_id
_entity_poly.type
_entity_poly.pdbx_seq_one_letter_code
_entity_poly.pdbx_strand_id
1 'polypeptide(L)'
;KTGTVQIFSSFTSFENILSELMEHHVICYDVEKDLFPLVLSNCQYSLERGHETISEYDLPRIQQQILTHFLQGKPLITRAGIPVLVNTQERDYDTIFKTVCGKVPQIPLSSLAQNTVSRELDSYSEVCAALKIVELLLGFLSLTSGDPTMKLVTYLQDVLKMDQNIDHHILKAFGKCTLGHCVCLWKVLSSLRSENMLRLKRVSLAFAGKSFSNRNVDQWLIEIHEVLLLGLGCLRATEDWNPSWSLKQAVSVYMRHKDVPPYMKEDFPENLQLSQIVETWKYAITAKQEWMMEG
;
A
#
# COMPACT_ATOMS: atom_id res chain seq x y z
N LYS A 1 29.94 9.90 -20.75
CA LYS A 1 30.57 10.05 -19.41
C LYS A 1 30.21 11.45 -18.89
N THR A 2 29.04 11.57 -18.32
CA THR A 2 28.50 12.79 -17.69
C THR A 2 29.12 12.90 -16.30
N GLY A 3 30.33 13.47 -16.24
CA GLY A 3 31.05 13.75 -15.00
C GLY A 3 30.54 15.06 -14.40
N THR A 4 29.30 15.08 -13.93
CA THR A 4 28.70 16.29 -13.38
C THR A 4 28.96 16.33 -11.87
N VAL A 5 29.99 17.09 -11.48
CA VAL A 5 30.22 17.70 -10.15
C VAL A 5 30.44 16.77 -8.94
N GLN A 6 30.32 15.45 -9.04
CA GLN A 6 30.70 14.55 -7.91
C GLN A 6 32.21 14.33 -7.72
N ILE A 7 33.08 14.79 -8.63
CA ILE A 7 34.50 14.38 -8.65
C ILE A 7 35.46 15.40 -8.01
N PHE A 8 35.06 16.64 -7.75
CA PHE A 8 35.99 17.66 -7.23
C PHE A 8 35.44 18.38 -6.01
N SER A 9 35.40 17.71 -4.86
CA SER A 9 35.56 18.40 -3.58
C SER A 9 35.57 17.44 -2.40
N SER A 10 36.75 17.26 -1.81
CA SER A 10 36.92 16.90 -0.40
C SER A 10 36.55 18.09 0.51
N PHE A 11 35.46 18.80 0.21
CA PHE A 11 35.00 19.94 1.00
C PHE A 11 33.78 19.48 1.78
N THR A 12 33.97 19.33 3.08
CA THR A 12 32.98 19.05 4.14
C THR A 12 31.53 19.15 3.68
N SER A 13 30.99 18.01 3.25
CA SER A 13 29.57 17.87 2.93
C SER A 13 28.80 17.74 4.23
N PHE A 14 28.04 18.76 4.59
CA PHE A 14 26.98 18.61 5.59
C PHE A 14 25.67 18.34 4.86
N GLU A 15 24.88 17.40 5.37
CA GLU A 15 23.60 17.01 4.79
C GLU A 15 22.48 17.89 5.37
N ASN A 16 21.59 18.37 4.52
CA ASN A 16 20.38 19.08 4.95
C ASN A 16 19.12 18.39 4.42
N ILE A 17 18.08 18.40 5.25
CA ILE A 17 16.76 17.83 4.96
C ILE A 17 15.94 18.90 4.20
N LEU A 18 15.10 18.48 3.23
CA LEU A 18 14.34 19.42 2.39
C LEU A 18 13.41 20.34 3.21
N SER A 19 12.91 19.87 4.35
CA SER A 19 12.03 20.65 5.24
C SER A 19 12.73 21.83 5.93
N GLU A 20 14.06 21.86 5.97
CA GLU A 20 14.88 22.91 6.60
C GLU A 20 15.65 23.73 5.55
N LEU A 21 15.23 23.63 4.29
CA LEU A 21 15.89 24.29 3.17
C LEU A 21 15.59 25.79 3.18
N MET A 22 16.65 26.59 3.28
CA MET A 22 16.61 28.04 3.16
C MET A 22 17.23 28.45 1.83
N GLU A 23 16.95 29.67 1.35
CA GLU A 23 17.42 30.16 0.05
C GLU A 23 18.95 30.01 -0.15
N HIS A 24 19.73 30.22 0.92
CA HIS A 24 21.18 30.08 0.88
C HIS A 24 21.70 28.63 0.72
N HIS A 25 20.85 27.62 0.96
CA HIS A 25 21.19 26.20 0.74
C HIS A 25 21.10 25.80 -0.75
N VAL A 26 20.41 26.60 -1.58
CA VAL A 26 20.24 26.32 -3.01
C VAL A 26 21.30 27.04 -3.82
N ILE A 27 21.71 26.44 -4.94
CA ILE A 27 22.55 27.12 -5.93
C ILE A 27 21.65 28.09 -6.69
N CYS A 28 21.80 29.38 -6.42
CA CYS A 28 21.09 30.47 -7.08
C CYS A 28 22.11 31.46 -7.65
N TYR A 29 21.95 31.83 -8.91
CA TYR A 29 22.77 32.83 -9.59
C TYR A 29 21.95 33.53 -10.67
N ASP A 30 22.28 34.79 -10.93
CA ASP A 30 21.78 35.60 -12.02
C ASP A 30 22.82 35.61 -13.16
N VAL A 31 22.39 35.28 -14.37
CA VAL A 31 23.30 35.16 -15.52
C VAL A 31 23.93 36.51 -15.88
N GLU A 32 23.15 37.59 -15.84
CA GLU A 32 23.60 38.91 -16.29
C GLU A 32 24.43 39.61 -15.21
N LYS A 33 24.07 39.42 -13.95
CA LYS A 33 24.74 40.09 -12.82
C LYS A 33 25.93 39.32 -12.27
N ASP A 34 25.87 37.99 -12.30
CA ASP A 34 26.87 37.17 -11.63
C ASP A 34 27.80 36.47 -12.63
N LEU A 35 27.24 35.83 -13.67
CA LEU A 35 28.05 35.05 -14.62
C LEU A 35 28.72 35.90 -15.70
N PHE A 36 28.03 36.87 -16.30
CA PHE A 36 28.63 37.70 -17.35
C PHE A 36 29.86 38.49 -16.88
N PRO A 37 29.85 39.18 -15.73
CA PRO A 37 31.03 39.88 -15.25
C PRO A 37 32.19 38.92 -14.97
N LEU A 38 31.89 37.73 -14.43
CA LEU A 38 32.88 36.70 -14.16
C LEU A 38 33.53 36.21 -15.47
N VAL A 39 32.75 35.86 -16.49
CA VAL A 39 33.28 35.37 -17.77
C VAL A 39 34.06 36.46 -18.51
N LEU A 40 33.53 37.68 -18.57
CA LEU A 40 34.19 38.81 -19.24
C LEU A 40 35.49 39.22 -18.54
N SER A 41 35.56 39.14 -17.21
CA SER A 41 36.78 39.44 -16.45
C SER A 41 37.93 38.46 -16.70
N ASN A 42 37.63 37.28 -17.25
CA ASN A 42 38.61 36.25 -17.61
C ASN A 42 38.78 36.12 -19.13
N CYS A 43 38.28 37.09 -19.91
CA CYS A 43 38.53 37.21 -21.33
C CYS A 43 39.79 38.06 -21.57
N GLN A 44 40.79 37.48 -22.21
CA GLN A 44 42.04 38.14 -22.57
C GLN A 44 42.02 38.47 -24.06
N TYR A 45 42.37 39.70 -24.41
CA TYR A 45 42.46 40.16 -25.80
C TYR A 45 43.92 40.26 -26.21
N SER A 46 44.29 39.56 -27.28
CA SER A 46 45.60 39.68 -27.91
C SER A 46 45.46 40.28 -29.31
N LEU A 47 46.43 41.12 -29.68
CA LEU A 47 46.42 41.85 -30.94
C LEU A 47 47.76 41.67 -31.64
N GLU A 48 47.79 40.79 -32.63
CA GLU A 48 48.96 40.54 -33.47
C GLU A 48 48.99 41.51 -34.64
N ARG A 49 50.17 42.06 -34.97
CA ARG A 49 50.29 43.05 -36.07
C ARG A 49 49.90 42.41 -37.40
N GLY A 50 48.77 42.85 -37.96
CA GLY A 50 48.27 42.42 -39.27
C GLY A 50 47.14 41.38 -39.23
N HIS A 51 46.68 40.97 -38.04
CA HIS A 51 45.57 40.04 -37.86
C HIS A 51 44.42 40.65 -37.02
N GLU A 52 43.26 39.98 -37.02
CA GLU A 52 42.09 40.36 -36.20
C GLU A 52 42.35 40.12 -34.70
N THR A 53 41.65 40.86 -33.84
CA THR A 53 41.74 40.70 -32.38
C THR A 53 41.30 39.29 -31.96
N ILE A 54 42.20 38.55 -31.30
CA ILE A 54 41.90 37.21 -30.79
C ILE A 54 41.47 37.33 -29.33
N SER A 55 40.31 36.76 -29.02
CA SER A 55 39.77 36.69 -27.65
C SER A 55 39.97 35.28 -27.09
N GLU A 56 40.66 35.16 -25.96
CA GLU A 56 40.94 33.89 -25.29
C GLU A 56 40.35 33.89 -23.88
N TYR A 57 39.68 32.79 -23.50
CA TYR A 57 39.05 32.65 -22.19
C TYR A 57 39.84 31.69 -21.31
N ASP A 58 40.20 32.13 -20.10
CA ASP A 58 40.83 31.29 -19.08
C ASP A 58 39.78 30.39 -18.40
N LEU A 59 39.45 29.28 -19.06
CA LEU A 59 38.46 28.30 -18.57
C LEU A 59 38.81 27.72 -17.19
N PRO A 60 40.08 27.36 -16.88
CA PRO A 60 40.46 26.91 -15.54
C PRO A 60 40.13 27.93 -14.44
N ARG A 61 40.40 29.21 -14.69
CA ARG A 61 40.12 30.29 -13.72
C ARG A 61 38.63 30.56 -13.58
N ILE A 62 37.88 30.56 -14.68
CA ILE A 62 36.41 30.65 -14.66
C ILE A 62 35.82 29.50 -13.84
N GLN A 63 36.27 28.26 -14.06
CA GLN A 63 35.80 27.09 -13.32
C GLN A 63 36.07 27.23 -11.81
N GLN A 64 37.27 27.66 -11.42
CA GLN A 64 37.61 27.85 -10.01
C GLN A 64 36.74 28.92 -9.33
N GLN A 65 36.49 30.03 -10.01
CA GLN A 65 35.62 31.09 -9.50
C GLN A 65 34.16 30.64 -9.37
N ILE A 66 33.66 29.85 -10.32
CA ILE A 66 32.30 29.28 -10.22
C ILE A 66 32.19 28.33 -9.02
N LEU A 67 33.18 27.45 -8.84
CA LEU A 67 33.21 26.51 -7.71
C LEU A 67 33.22 27.27 -6.37
N THR A 68 34.07 28.29 -6.27
CA THR A 68 34.27 29.05 -5.02
C THR A 68 33.05 29.92 -4.68
N HIS A 69 32.45 30.59 -5.65
CA HIS A 69 31.38 31.57 -5.39
C HIS A 69 29.98 30.95 -5.30
N PHE A 70 29.68 29.89 -6.07
CA PHE A 70 28.31 29.37 -6.17
C PHE A 70 28.12 27.97 -5.58
N LEU A 71 29.18 27.15 -5.58
CA LEU A 71 29.06 25.72 -5.24
C LEU A 71 29.67 25.39 -3.87
N GLN A 72 30.69 26.13 -3.44
CA GLN A 72 31.35 25.89 -2.16
C GLN A 72 30.41 26.14 -0.98
N GLY A 73 30.39 25.20 -0.03
CA GLY A 73 29.57 25.29 1.17
C GLY A 73 28.08 24.96 0.96
N LYS A 74 27.68 24.54 -0.25
CA LYS A 74 26.31 24.09 -0.51
C LYS A 74 26.10 22.67 0.05
N PRO A 75 25.04 22.42 0.84
CA PRO A 75 24.79 21.11 1.42
C PRO A 75 24.30 20.11 0.37
N LEU A 76 24.44 18.82 0.67
CA LEU A 76 23.75 17.79 -0.09
C LEU A 76 22.29 17.76 0.36
N ILE A 77 21.36 17.98 -0.57
CA ILE A 77 19.93 18.02 -0.28
C ILE A 77 19.34 16.61 -0.32
N THR A 78 18.92 16.11 0.84
CA THR A 78 18.29 14.79 0.97
C THR A 78 16.77 14.92 0.80
N ARG A 79 16.14 13.95 0.12
CA ARG A 79 14.67 13.89 -0.12
C ARG A 79 13.84 13.58 1.15
N ALA A 80 14.44 13.60 2.33
CA ALA A 80 13.72 13.47 3.59
C ALA A 80 12.90 14.76 3.85
N GLY A 81 11.74 14.63 4.51
CA GLY A 81 10.94 15.79 4.93
C GLY A 81 10.11 16.47 3.85
N ILE A 82 9.98 15.89 2.65
CA ILE A 82 9.07 16.41 1.61
C ILE A 82 7.62 16.36 2.15
N PRO A 83 6.86 17.47 2.13
CA PRO A 83 5.44 17.44 2.44
C PRO A 83 4.71 16.56 1.42
N VAL A 84 4.46 15.30 1.78
CA VAL A 84 3.70 14.37 0.95
C VAL A 84 2.25 14.44 1.39
N LEU A 85 1.36 14.72 0.44
CA LEU A 85 -0.07 14.61 0.67
C LEU A 85 -0.43 13.12 0.67
N VAL A 86 -0.56 12.55 1.87
CA VAL A 86 -0.96 11.15 2.05
C VAL A 86 -2.48 11.11 2.07
N ASN A 87 -3.10 10.44 1.10
CA ASN A 87 -4.53 10.18 1.13
C ASN A 87 -4.83 9.15 2.24
N THR A 88 -5.22 9.62 3.43
CA THR A 88 -5.55 8.76 4.57
C THR A 88 -6.78 7.86 4.35
N GLN A 89 -7.56 8.08 3.27
CA GLN A 89 -8.69 7.20 2.94
C GLN A 89 -8.23 5.85 2.37
N GLU A 90 -7.05 5.79 1.76
CA GLU A 90 -6.50 4.57 1.18
C GLU A 90 -5.49 3.96 2.15
N ARG A 91 -6.01 3.24 3.17
CA ARG A 91 -5.15 2.52 4.10
C ARG A 91 -4.52 1.34 3.37
N ASP A 92 -3.18 1.31 3.36
CA ASP A 92 -2.42 0.17 2.87
C ASP A 92 -2.53 -0.99 3.87
N TYR A 93 -3.59 -1.79 3.72
CA TYR A 93 -3.84 -2.94 4.56
C TYR A 93 -2.78 -4.04 4.39
N ASP A 94 -2.06 -4.11 3.27
CA ASP A 94 -0.96 -5.07 3.12
C ASP A 94 0.18 -4.74 4.09
N THR A 95 0.59 -3.47 4.15
CA THR A 95 1.60 -3.00 5.13
C THR A 95 1.10 -3.10 6.57
N ILE A 96 -0.17 -2.78 6.83
CA ILE A 96 -0.77 -2.91 8.17
C ILE A 96 -0.76 -4.37 8.60
N PHE A 97 -1.17 -5.31 7.75
CA PHE A 97 -1.19 -6.75 8.10
C PHE A 97 0.21 -7.26 8.39
N LYS A 98 1.21 -6.91 7.58
CA LYS A 98 2.61 -7.29 7.82
C LYS A 98 3.09 -6.77 9.18
N THR A 99 2.78 -5.53 9.52
CA THR A 99 3.15 -4.91 10.79
C THR A 99 2.46 -5.58 11.99
N VAL A 100 1.14 -5.80 11.88
CA VAL A 100 0.35 -6.45 12.93
C VAL A 100 0.81 -7.90 13.14
N CYS A 101 0.98 -8.68 12.07
CA CYS A 101 1.47 -10.07 12.17
C CYS A 101 2.86 -10.15 12.80
N GLY A 102 3.72 -9.17 12.57
CA GLY A 102 5.05 -9.09 13.20
C GLY A 102 5.01 -8.76 14.70
N LYS A 103 3.98 -8.06 15.19
CA LYS A 103 3.83 -7.64 16.59
C LYS A 103 2.91 -8.52 17.42
N VAL A 104 1.86 -9.05 16.80
CA VAL A 104 0.78 -9.83 17.41
C VAL A 104 0.53 -11.07 16.53
N PRO A 105 0.97 -12.27 16.97
CA PRO A 105 0.76 -13.50 16.22
C PRO A 105 -0.70 -13.69 15.82
N GLN A 106 -0.96 -13.79 14.51
CA GLN A 106 -2.31 -13.97 13.98
C GLN A 106 -2.59 -15.45 13.70
N ILE A 107 -3.81 -15.90 14.01
CA ILE A 107 -4.30 -17.26 13.80
C ILE A 107 -5.62 -17.26 13.01
N PRO A 108 -5.89 -18.32 12.23
CA PRO A 108 -7.14 -18.41 11.47
C PRO A 108 -8.35 -18.53 12.39
N LEU A 109 -9.48 -17.95 11.98
CA LEU A 109 -10.76 -18.10 12.67
C LEU A 109 -11.38 -19.46 12.34
N SER A 110 -11.90 -20.18 13.33
CA SER A 110 -12.61 -21.44 13.10
C SER A 110 -13.90 -21.21 12.29
N SER A 111 -14.31 -22.20 11.48
CA SER A 111 -15.55 -22.12 10.68
C SER A 111 -16.78 -21.81 11.53
N LEU A 112 -16.85 -22.35 12.74
CA LEU A 112 -17.91 -22.05 13.72
C LEU A 112 -17.94 -20.57 14.12
N ALA A 113 -16.76 -19.98 14.35
CA ALA A 113 -16.65 -18.57 14.69
C ALA A 113 -16.98 -17.67 13.49
N GLN A 114 -16.57 -18.04 12.27
CA GLN A 114 -16.92 -17.32 11.05
C GLN A 114 -18.44 -17.30 10.85
N ASN A 115 -19.08 -18.47 11.00
CA ASN A 115 -20.54 -18.59 10.94
C ASN A 115 -21.26 -17.82 12.05
N THR A 116 -20.66 -17.73 13.24
CA THR A 116 -21.20 -16.91 14.33
C THR A 116 -21.19 -15.43 13.94
N VAL A 117 -20.07 -14.92 13.42
CA VAL A 117 -19.96 -13.53 12.96
C VAL A 117 -20.98 -13.22 11.87
N SER A 118 -21.13 -14.10 10.87
CA SER A 118 -22.08 -13.90 9.78
C SER A 118 -23.55 -13.95 10.21
N ARG A 119 -23.88 -14.74 11.25
CA ARG A 119 -25.26 -14.86 11.78
C ARG A 119 -25.66 -13.76 12.75
N GLU A 120 -24.70 -13.15 13.42
CA GLU A 120 -24.96 -12.06 14.38
C GLU A 120 -25.02 -10.68 13.71
N LEU A 121 -24.62 -10.59 12.44
CA LEU A 121 -24.56 -9.35 11.64
C LEU A 121 -25.45 -9.48 10.39
N ASP A 122 -26.76 -9.26 10.54
CA ASP A 122 -27.74 -9.53 9.49
C ASP A 122 -27.86 -8.40 8.45
N SER A 123 -27.62 -7.15 8.87
CA SER A 123 -27.77 -5.98 8.00
C SER A 123 -26.43 -5.46 7.45
N TYR A 124 -26.47 -4.86 6.26
CA TYR A 124 -25.30 -4.26 5.64
C TYR A 124 -24.67 -3.16 6.50
N SER A 125 -25.49 -2.39 7.24
CA SER A 125 -25.02 -1.35 8.16
C SER A 125 -24.21 -1.92 9.32
N GLU A 126 -24.67 -3.02 9.92
CA GLU A 126 -23.99 -3.67 11.06
C GLU A 126 -22.66 -4.27 10.61
N VAL A 127 -22.61 -4.92 9.44
CA VAL A 127 -21.36 -5.42 8.85
C VAL A 127 -20.38 -4.27 8.56
N CYS A 128 -20.86 -3.15 8.05
CA CYS A 128 -20.01 -1.97 7.83
C CYS A 128 -19.49 -1.37 9.13
N ALA A 129 -20.31 -1.30 10.17
CA ALA A 129 -19.91 -0.80 11.48
C ALA A 129 -18.87 -1.73 12.13
N ALA A 130 -19.11 -3.04 12.11
CA ALA A 130 -18.19 -4.06 12.59
C ALA A 130 -16.84 -3.99 11.84
N LEU A 131 -16.87 -3.87 10.51
CA LEU A 131 -15.65 -3.74 9.71
C LEU A 131 -14.85 -2.48 10.11
N LYS A 132 -15.51 -1.32 10.24
CA LYS A 132 -14.83 -0.08 10.67
C LYS A 132 -14.16 -0.20 12.03
N ILE A 133 -14.78 -0.91 12.98
CA ILE A 133 -14.19 -1.16 14.30
C ILE A 133 -12.92 -2.01 14.16
N VAL A 134 -12.95 -3.06 13.33
CA VAL A 134 -11.78 -3.91 13.08
C VAL A 134 -10.68 -3.16 12.34
N GLU A 135 -11.02 -2.30 11.37
CA GLU A 135 -10.07 -1.43 10.65
C GLU A 135 -9.39 -0.43 11.60
N LEU A 136 -10.16 0.17 12.51
CA LEU A 136 -9.64 1.04 13.56
C LEU A 136 -8.67 0.26 14.46
N LEU A 137 -9.08 -0.91 14.91
CA LEU A 137 -8.31 -1.76 15.80
C LEU A 137 -7.00 -2.24 15.17
N LEU A 138 -7.02 -2.64 13.90
CA LEU A 138 -5.81 -2.97 13.14
C LEU A 138 -4.86 -1.78 13.02
N GLY A 139 -5.39 -0.56 12.89
CA GLY A 139 -4.60 0.68 12.93
C GLY A 139 -3.96 0.91 14.31
N PHE A 140 -4.63 0.56 15.41
CA PHE A 140 -4.02 0.62 16.73
C PHE A 140 -2.95 -0.45 16.91
N LEU A 141 -3.26 -1.71 16.58
CA LEU A 141 -2.31 -2.84 16.70
C LEU A 141 -1.10 -2.72 15.77
N SER A 142 -1.15 -1.92 14.71
CA SER A 142 0.03 -1.64 13.89
C SER A 142 0.98 -0.66 14.58
N LEU A 143 0.47 0.22 15.46
CA LEU A 143 1.25 1.17 16.24
C LEU A 143 1.68 0.57 17.57
N THR A 144 0.75 -0.03 18.29
CA THR A 144 0.95 -0.68 19.59
C THR A 144 1.28 -2.16 19.42
N SER A 145 1.71 -2.83 20.49
CA SER A 145 1.66 -4.29 20.56
C SER A 145 0.43 -4.70 21.38
N GLY A 146 0.10 -5.97 21.41
CA GLY A 146 -1.02 -6.52 22.17
C GLY A 146 -0.84 -8.00 22.43
N ASP A 147 -1.45 -8.49 23.51
CA ASP A 147 -1.46 -9.92 23.81
C ASP A 147 -2.43 -10.64 22.84
N PRO A 148 -1.96 -11.58 21.98
CA PRO A 148 -2.80 -12.29 21.02
C PRO A 148 -3.93 -13.09 21.67
N THR A 149 -3.80 -13.46 22.96
CA THR A 149 -4.81 -14.22 23.71
C THR A 149 -5.90 -13.34 24.31
N MET A 150 -5.67 -12.02 24.38
CA MET A 150 -6.63 -11.08 24.92
C MET A 150 -7.92 -11.07 24.09
N LYS A 151 -9.07 -11.16 24.77
CA LYS A 151 -10.37 -11.10 24.11
C LYS A 151 -10.55 -9.76 23.41
N LEU A 152 -11.07 -9.81 22.18
CA LEU A 152 -11.28 -8.62 21.35
C LEU A 152 -12.20 -7.61 22.03
N VAL A 153 -13.30 -8.10 22.62
CA VAL A 153 -14.27 -7.29 23.37
C VAL A 153 -13.63 -6.59 24.56
N THR A 154 -12.82 -7.30 25.35
CA THR A 154 -12.08 -6.75 26.49
C THR A 154 -11.12 -5.65 26.04
N TYR A 155 -10.40 -5.84 24.94
CA TYR A 155 -9.50 -4.81 24.42
C TYR A 155 -10.26 -3.55 23.97
N LEU A 156 -11.38 -3.72 23.27
CA LEU A 156 -12.22 -2.60 22.82
C LEU A 156 -12.77 -1.78 24.00
N GLN A 157 -13.26 -2.44 25.03
CA GLN A 157 -13.90 -1.79 26.18
C GLN A 157 -12.87 -1.25 27.19
N ASP A 158 -11.88 -2.06 27.56
CA ASP A 158 -11.01 -1.73 28.69
C ASP A 158 -9.77 -0.94 28.27
N VAL A 159 -9.25 -1.17 27.07
CA VAL A 159 -8.02 -0.52 26.57
C VAL A 159 -8.37 0.67 25.67
N LEU A 160 -9.19 0.45 24.64
CA LEU A 160 -9.58 1.51 23.72
C LEU A 160 -10.73 2.37 24.24
N LYS A 161 -11.36 2.01 25.36
CA LYS A 161 -12.45 2.77 26.01
C LYS A 161 -13.61 3.09 25.04
N MET A 162 -14.05 2.08 24.28
CA MET A 162 -15.15 2.17 23.31
C MET A 162 -16.46 1.53 23.79
N ASP A 163 -16.63 1.40 25.11
CA ASP A 163 -17.76 0.71 25.76
C ASP A 163 -19.14 1.25 25.37
N GLN A 164 -19.26 2.54 25.09
CA GLN A 164 -20.54 3.20 24.74
C GLN A 164 -20.76 3.35 23.22
N ASN A 165 -19.76 3.03 22.41
CA ASN A 165 -19.77 3.34 20.97
C ASN A 165 -20.01 2.12 20.07
N ILE A 166 -20.18 0.93 20.67
CA ILE A 166 -20.32 -0.32 19.93
C ILE A 166 -21.64 -0.99 20.28
N ASP A 167 -22.43 -1.29 19.25
CA ASP A 167 -23.69 -1.97 19.42
C ASP A 167 -23.52 -3.40 19.98
N HIS A 168 -24.50 -3.83 20.78
CA HIS A 168 -24.44 -5.12 21.48
C HIS A 168 -24.31 -6.32 20.53
N HIS A 169 -24.94 -6.28 19.35
CA HIS A 169 -24.84 -7.36 18.36
C HIS A 169 -23.42 -7.51 17.80
N ILE A 170 -22.68 -6.40 17.61
CA ILE A 170 -21.27 -6.43 17.19
C ILE A 170 -20.39 -7.04 18.28
N LEU A 171 -20.61 -6.65 19.54
CA LEU A 171 -19.88 -7.23 20.68
C LEU A 171 -20.15 -8.74 20.80
N LYS A 172 -21.39 -9.17 20.55
CA LYS A 172 -21.77 -10.58 20.55
C LYS A 172 -21.10 -11.35 19.41
N ALA A 173 -21.06 -10.79 18.20
CA ALA A 173 -20.32 -11.34 17.07
C ALA A 173 -18.82 -11.53 17.38
N PHE A 174 -18.23 -10.57 18.10
CA PHE A 174 -16.82 -10.58 18.48
C PHE A 174 -16.50 -11.40 19.74
N GLY A 175 -17.51 -11.91 20.46
CA GLY A 175 -17.34 -12.52 21.78
C GLY A 175 -16.41 -13.74 21.83
N LYS A 176 -16.24 -14.45 20.70
CA LYS A 176 -15.31 -15.58 20.56
C LYS A 176 -13.95 -15.22 19.97
N CYS A 177 -13.74 -13.95 19.60
CA CYS A 177 -12.52 -13.49 18.95
C CYS A 177 -11.52 -12.95 19.98
N THR A 178 -10.23 -13.06 19.63
CA THR A 178 -9.10 -12.49 20.37
C THR A 178 -8.30 -11.57 19.46
N LEU A 179 -7.30 -10.86 19.99
CA LEU A 179 -6.41 -10.01 19.19
C LEU A 179 -5.61 -10.78 18.13
N GLY A 180 -5.39 -12.08 18.35
CA GLY A 180 -4.81 -12.97 17.34
C GLY A 180 -5.71 -13.24 16.14
N HIS A 181 -6.97 -12.81 16.14
CA HIS A 181 -7.93 -13.10 15.06
C HIS A 181 -8.24 -11.89 14.16
N CYS A 182 -7.68 -10.71 14.45
CA CYS A 182 -8.11 -9.44 13.86
C CYS A 182 -7.92 -9.37 12.35
N VAL A 183 -6.81 -9.91 11.83
CA VAL A 183 -6.58 -9.94 10.37
C VAL A 183 -7.59 -10.85 9.69
N CYS A 184 -7.84 -12.05 10.23
CA CYS A 184 -8.83 -12.98 9.67
C CYS A 184 -10.26 -12.39 9.75
N LEU A 185 -10.58 -11.73 10.87
CA LEU A 185 -11.88 -11.08 11.06
C LEU A 185 -12.10 -9.95 10.05
N TRP A 186 -11.07 -9.18 9.72
CA TRP A 186 -11.15 -8.19 8.64
C TRP A 186 -11.50 -8.85 7.30
N LYS A 187 -10.83 -9.95 6.94
CA LYS A 187 -11.11 -10.67 5.68
C LYS A 187 -12.55 -11.20 5.62
N VAL A 188 -13.04 -11.74 6.73
CA VAL A 188 -14.41 -12.26 6.84
C VAL A 188 -15.42 -11.13 6.68
N LEU A 189 -15.26 -10.03 7.42
CA LEU A 189 -16.17 -8.89 7.39
C LEU A 189 -16.12 -8.14 6.06
N SER A 190 -14.94 -8.02 5.43
CA SER A 190 -14.81 -7.42 4.11
C SER A 190 -15.56 -8.25 3.06
N SER A 191 -15.38 -9.58 3.09
CA SER A 191 -16.08 -10.50 2.19
C SER A 191 -17.60 -10.44 2.41
N LEU A 192 -18.05 -10.49 3.66
CA LEU A 192 -19.46 -10.39 4.03
C LEU A 192 -20.09 -9.06 3.61
N ARG A 193 -19.35 -7.95 3.71
CA ARG A 193 -19.80 -6.64 3.23
C ARG A 193 -20.06 -6.66 1.73
N SER A 194 -19.13 -7.20 0.95
CA SER A 194 -19.27 -7.30 -0.50
C SER A 194 -20.38 -8.28 -0.90
N GLU A 195 -20.54 -9.40 -0.19
CA GLU A 195 -21.66 -10.32 -0.37
C GLU A 195 -23.01 -9.64 -0.13
N ASN A 196 -23.16 -8.92 0.99
CA ASN A 196 -24.37 -8.17 1.29
C ASN A 196 -24.67 -7.08 0.24
N MET A 197 -23.62 -6.41 -0.28
CA MET A 197 -23.77 -5.45 -1.37
C MET A 197 -24.31 -6.10 -2.65
N LEU A 198 -23.84 -7.31 -2.99
CA LEU A 198 -24.36 -8.06 -4.15
C LEU A 198 -25.84 -8.41 -3.98
N ARG A 199 -26.24 -8.85 -2.77
CA ARG A 199 -27.64 -9.15 -2.43
C ARG A 199 -28.54 -7.92 -2.62
N LEU A 200 -28.10 -6.75 -2.17
CA LEU A 200 -28.86 -5.50 -2.33
C LEU A 200 -28.97 -5.07 -3.80
N LYS A 201 -27.95 -5.36 -4.62
CA LYS A 201 -27.92 -4.98 -6.04
C LYS A 201 -28.64 -5.97 -6.98
N ARG A 202 -29.18 -7.09 -6.49
CA ARG A 202 -29.92 -8.12 -7.27
C ARG A 202 -29.23 -8.51 -8.59
N VAL A 203 -27.92 -8.70 -8.58
CA VAL A 203 -27.19 -9.09 -9.79
C VAL A 203 -27.25 -10.62 -9.93
N SER A 204 -28.13 -11.15 -10.78
CA SER A 204 -28.03 -12.55 -11.20
C SER A 204 -27.04 -12.64 -12.36
N LEU A 205 -26.08 -13.55 -12.28
CA LEU A 205 -25.08 -13.76 -13.33
C LEU A 205 -25.09 -15.23 -13.73
N ALA A 206 -25.24 -15.47 -15.03
CA ALA A 206 -25.08 -16.79 -15.62
C ALA A 206 -23.61 -16.99 -15.99
N PHE A 207 -22.86 -17.72 -15.14
CA PHE A 207 -21.55 -18.23 -15.48
C PHE A 207 -21.54 -19.76 -15.40
N ALA A 208 -21.00 -20.42 -16.43
CA ALA A 208 -21.05 -21.87 -16.60
C ALA A 208 -19.79 -22.57 -16.06
N GLY A 209 -19.41 -22.30 -14.82
CA GLY A 209 -18.25 -22.93 -14.16
C GLY A 209 -18.65 -24.08 -13.25
N LYS A 210 -18.80 -25.30 -13.78
CA LYS A 210 -19.26 -26.51 -13.06
C LYS A 210 -18.25 -27.15 -12.09
N SER A 211 -17.40 -26.40 -11.40
CA SER A 211 -16.29 -27.03 -10.64
C SER A 211 -15.90 -26.33 -9.34
N PHE A 212 -16.86 -26.00 -8.49
CA PHE A 212 -16.57 -25.75 -7.07
C PHE A 212 -17.05 -26.94 -6.26
N SER A 213 -16.12 -27.85 -5.94
CA SER A 213 -16.39 -28.98 -5.05
C SER A 213 -16.69 -28.46 -3.64
N ASN A 214 -17.79 -28.96 -3.06
CA ASN A 214 -18.57 -28.35 -1.99
C ASN A 214 -17.89 -28.22 -0.60
N ARG A 215 -16.58 -28.44 -0.46
CA ARG A 215 -15.92 -28.57 0.86
C ARG A 215 -15.16 -27.34 1.36
N ASN A 216 -14.75 -26.41 0.49
CA ASN A 216 -13.92 -25.26 0.90
C ASN A 216 -14.33 -23.91 0.27
N VAL A 217 -15.57 -23.79 -0.23
CA VAL A 217 -16.04 -22.60 -0.95
C VAL A 217 -15.95 -21.32 -0.10
N ASP A 218 -16.28 -21.41 1.19
CA ASP A 218 -16.24 -20.25 2.09
C ASP A 218 -14.84 -19.67 2.25
N GLN A 219 -13.85 -20.52 2.50
CA GLN A 219 -12.48 -20.07 2.66
C GLN A 219 -11.90 -19.60 1.32
N TRP A 220 -12.26 -20.23 0.21
CA TRP A 220 -11.90 -19.77 -1.13
C TRP A 220 -12.45 -18.36 -1.41
N LEU A 221 -13.73 -18.11 -1.09
CA LEU A 221 -14.38 -16.81 -1.26
C LEU A 221 -13.66 -15.72 -0.47
N ILE A 222 -13.29 -15.99 0.77
CA ILE A 222 -12.59 -15.03 1.65
C ILE A 222 -11.20 -14.69 1.09
N GLU A 223 -10.42 -15.70 0.71
CA GLU A 223 -9.04 -15.48 0.22
C GLU A 223 -9.03 -14.81 -1.17
N ILE A 224 -9.95 -15.15 -2.07
CA ILE A 224 -10.09 -14.46 -3.35
C ILE A 224 -10.57 -13.03 -3.16
N HIS A 225 -11.47 -12.78 -2.20
CA HIS A 225 -11.91 -11.43 -1.86
C HIS A 225 -10.75 -10.56 -1.37
N GLU A 226 -9.84 -11.13 -0.57
CA GLU A 226 -8.61 -10.44 -0.17
C GLU A 226 -7.74 -10.09 -1.38
N VAL A 227 -7.50 -11.03 -2.30
CA VAL A 227 -6.70 -10.76 -3.52
C VAL A 227 -7.35 -9.67 -4.38
N LEU A 228 -8.69 -9.68 -4.48
CA LEU A 228 -9.44 -8.65 -5.19
C LEU A 228 -9.25 -7.27 -4.56
N LEU A 229 -9.31 -7.16 -3.23
CA LEU A 229 -9.19 -5.88 -2.53
C LEU A 229 -7.76 -5.37 -2.42
N LEU A 230 -6.81 -6.23 -2.05
CA LEU A 230 -5.43 -5.82 -1.73
C LEU A 230 -4.49 -5.93 -2.92
N GLY A 231 -4.71 -6.90 -3.80
CA GLY A 231 -3.93 -7.07 -5.02
C GLY A 231 -4.44 -6.17 -6.14
N LEU A 232 -5.70 -6.40 -6.54
CA LEU A 232 -6.30 -5.75 -7.71
C LEU A 232 -6.96 -4.39 -7.42
N GLY A 233 -7.24 -4.08 -6.15
CA GLY A 233 -7.79 -2.80 -5.72
C GLY A 233 -6.77 -1.66 -5.63
N CYS A 234 -5.48 -1.94 -5.83
CA CYS A 234 -4.41 -0.94 -5.79
C CYS A 234 -4.40 -0.07 -7.07
N LEU A 235 -4.15 1.23 -6.94
CA LEU A 235 -4.04 2.18 -8.06
C LEU A 235 -3.02 1.80 -9.14
N ARG A 236 -2.06 0.91 -8.84
CA ARG A 236 -1.06 0.37 -9.78
C ARG A 236 -1.35 -1.05 -10.26
N ALA A 237 -2.56 -1.56 -10.06
CA ALA A 237 -2.89 -2.94 -10.40
C ALA A 237 -2.58 -3.30 -11.87
N THR A 238 -2.68 -2.36 -12.82
CA THR A 238 -2.36 -2.61 -14.24
C THR A 238 -0.87 -2.70 -14.55
N GLU A 239 0.01 -2.22 -13.65
CA GLU A 239 1.47 -2.31 -13.81
C GLU A 239 2.00 -3.64 -13.26
N ASP A 240 1.42 -4.11 -12.17
CA ASP A 240 1.87 -5.32 -11.46
C ASP A 240 1.10 -6.60 -11.86
N TRP A 241 -0.09 -6.48 -12.47
CA TRP A 241 -0.95 -7.61 -12.81
C TRP A 241 -1.28 -7.69 -14.29
N ASN A 242 -1.11 -8.88 -14.86
CA ASN A 242 -1.51 -9.16 -16.23
C ASN A 242 -2.86 -9.91 -16.25
N PRO A 243 -3.91 -9.36 -16.90
CA PRO A 243 -5.24 -9.98 -16.98
C PRO A 243 -5.26 -11.36 -17.66
N SER A 244 -4.26 -11.68 -18.49
CA SER A 244 -4.14 -12.96 -19.18
C SER A 244 -3.53 -14.08 -18.31
N TRP A 245 -3.01 -13.75 -17.13
CA TRP A 245 -2.49 -14.74 -16.19
C TRP A 245 -3.59 -15.70 -15.76
N SER A 246 -3.20 -16.96 -15.55
CA SER A 246 -4.08 -17.90 -14.86
C SER A 246 -4.21 -17.49 -13.40
N LEU A 247 -5.35 -17.78 -12.80
CA LEU A 247 -5.61 -17.42 -11.41
C LEU A 247 -4.61 -18.08 -10.45
N LYS A 248 -4.15 -19.31 -10.76
CA LYS A 248 -3.11 -20.02 -10.01
C LYS A 248 -1.78 -19.25 -10.01
N GLN A 249 -1.38 -18.70 -11.17
CA GLN A 249 -0.18 -17.86 -11.28
C GLN A 249 -0.36 -16.56 -10.49
N ALA A 250 -1.48 -15.88 -10.66
CA ALA A 250 -1.81 -14.63 -9.98
C ALA A 250 -1.80 -14.79 -8.44
N VAL A 251 -2.49 -15.81 -7.92
CA VAL A 251 -2.52 -16.13 -6.47
C VAL A 251 -1.14 -16.55 -5.98
N SER A 252 -0.35 -17.29 -6.76
CA SER A 252 1.01 -17.67 -6.35
C SER A 252 1.98 -16.48 -6.25
N VAL A 253 1.76 -15.43 -7.05
CA VAL A 253 2.54 -14.18 -6.97
C VAL A 253 2.14 -13.40 -5.72
N TYR A 254 0.84 -13.27 -5.45
CA TYR A 254 0.35 -12.60 -4.25
C TYR A 254 0.77 -13.31 -2.96
N MET A 255 0.60 -14.62 -2.94
CA MET A 255 0.95 -15.46 -1.81
C MET A 255 2.44 -15.82 -1.76
N ARG A 256 3.31 -15.25 -2.62
CA ARG A 256 4.76 -15.48 -2.50
C ARG A 256 5.33 -14.94 -1.18
N HIS A 257 4.57 -14.08 -0.50
CA HIS A 257 4.88 -13.48 0.81
C HIS A 257 4.04 -14.05 1.98
N LYS A 258 3.18 -15.05 1.75
CA LYS A 258 2.29 -15.66 2.76
C LYS A 258 2.25 -17.18 2.59
N ASP A 259 2.11 -17.95 3.67
CA ASP A 259 1.94 -19.40 3.53
C ASP A 259 0.63 -19.73 2.79
N VAL A 260 0.76 -20.34 1.60
CA VAL A 260 -0.38 -20.76 0.78
C VAL A 260 -1.07 -21.95 1.46
N PRO A 261 -2.37 -21.84 1.80
CA PRO A 261 -3.10 -22.98 2.36
C PRO A 261 -3.10 -24.19 1.39
N PRO A 262 -2.89 -25.42 1.88
CA PRO A 262 -2.73 -26.60 1.02
C PRO A 262 -3.87 -26.81 0.01
N TYR A 263 -5.11 -26.56 0.41
CA TYR A 263 -6.31 -26.72 -0.44
C TYR A 263 -6.34 -25.74 -1.63
N MET A 264 -5.60 -24.63 -1.60
CA MET A 264 -5.51 -23.70 -2.74
C MET A 264 -4.58 -24.20 -3.85
N LYS A 265 -3.72 -25.20 -3.58
CA LYS A 265 -2.78 -25.72 -4.59
C LYS A 265 -3.40 -26.81 -5.46
N GLU A 266 -4.37 -27.56 -4.92
CA GLU A 266 -4.90 -28.79 -5.52
C GLU A 266 -6.24 -28.59 -6.23
N ASP A 267 -7.12 -27.70 -5.75
CA ASP A 267 -8.51 -27.58 -6.24
C ASP A 267 -8.76 -26.37 -7.17
N PHE A 268 -7.73 -25.64 -7.61
CA PHE A 268 -7.94 -24.44 -8.44
C PHE A 268 -8.20 -24.77 -9.91
N PRO A 269 -9.25 -24.20 -10.53
CA PRO A 269 -9.51 -24.38 -11.95
C PRO A 269 -8.36 -23.77 -12.78
N GLU A 270 -7.62 -24.62 -13.48
CA GLU A 270 -6.45 -24.22 -14.28
C GLU A 270 -6.81 -23.27 -15.44
N ASN A 271 -8.09 -23.31 -15.86
CA ASN A 271 -8.61 -22.59 -17.02
C ASN A 271 -9.05 -21.16 -16.71
N LEU A 272 -9.09 -20.78 -15.42
CA LEU A 272 -9.67 -19.51 -15.02
C LEU A 272 -8.64 -18.38 -15.13
N GLN A 273 -8.97 -17.36 -15.91
CA GLN A 273 -8.12 -16.18 -16.11
C GLN A 273 -8.39 -15.12 -15.05
N LEU A 274 -7.37 -14.31 -14.76
CA LEU A 274 -7.48 -13.18 -13.83
C LEU A 274 -8.54 -12.17 -14.30
N SER A 275 -8.72 -12.00 -15.62
CA SER A 275 -9.80 -11.18 -16.20
C SER A 275 -11.22 -11.61 -15.76
N GLN A 276 -11.40 -12.87 -15.37
CA GLN A 276 -12.70 -13.47 -15.01
C GLN A 276 -12.89 -13.62 -13.49
N ILE A 277 -11.89 -13.25 -12.68
CA ILE A 277 -11.88 -13.50 -11.23
C ILE A 277 -13.06 -12.83 -10.51
N VAL A 278 -13.38 -11.58 -10.88
CA VAL A 278 -14.46 -10.80 -10.25
C VAL A 278 -15.82 -11.46 -10.52
N GLU A 279 -16.07 -11.83 -11.78
CA GLU A 279 -17.33 -12.48 -12.16
C GLU A 279 -17.46 -13.88 -11.56
N THR A 280 -16.35 -14.60 -11.45
CA THR A 280 -16.32 -15.92 -10.80
C THR A 280 -16.61 -15.82 -9.31
N TRP A 281 -16.03 -14.82 -8.63
CA TRP A 281 -16.29 -14.59 -7.21
C TRP A 281 -17.77 -14.24 -6.95
N LYS A 282 -18.36 -13.38 -7.78
CA LYS A 282 -19.81 -13.07 -7.71
C LYS A 282 -20.66 -14.32 -7.92
N TYR A 283 -20.33 -15.14 -8.93
CA TYR A 283 -21.06 -16.37 -9.22
C TYR A 283 -20.97 -17.39 -8.08
N ALA A 284 -19.79 -17.58 -7.49
CA ALA A 284 -19.61 -18.52 -6.38
C ALA A 284 -20.46 -18.12 -5.15
N ILE A 285 -20.64 -16.81 -4.92
CA ILE A 285 -21.56 -16.31 -3.88
C ILE A 285 -23.02 -16.63 -4.22
N THR A 286 -23.46 -16.35 -5.44
CA THR A 286 -24.84 -16.63 -5.83
C THR A 286 -25.15 -18.13 -5.79
N ALA A 287 -24.22 -18.98 -6.24
CA ALA A 287 -24.37 -20.44 -6.18
C ALA A 287 -24.42 -20.95 -4.73
N LYS A 288 -23.56 -20.41 -3.85
CA LYS A 288 -23.61 -20.72 -2.41
C LYS A 288 -24.98 -20.35 -1.81
N GLN A 289 -25.54 -19.22 -2.20
CA GLN A 289 -26.86 -18.77 -1.73
C GLN A 289 -27.99 -19.68 -2.23
N GLU A 290 -27.95 -20.11 -3.49
CA GLU A 290 -28.91 -21.07 -4.05
C GLU A 290 -28.88 -22.40 -3.28
N TRP A 291 -27.68 -22.93 -2.98
CA TRP A 291 -27.55 -24.16 -2.19
C TRP A 291 -28.06 -24.03 -0.75
N MET A 292 -27.92 -22.85 -0.14
CA MET A 292 -28.46 -22.59 1.21
C MET A 292 -29.98 -22.42 1.23
N MET A 293 -30.61 -22.15 0.08
CA MET A 293 -32.06 -22.00 -0.05
C MET A 293 -32.76 -23.32 -0.45
N GLU A 294 -32.05 -24.23 -1.11
CA GLU A 294 -32.57 -25.54 -1.55
C GLU A 294 -32.38 -26.68 -0.52
N GLY A 295 -31.61 -26.46 0.55
CA GLY A 295 -31.37 -27.42 1.64
C GLY A 295 -32.13 -27.09 2.92
#